data_AF-A0A3D4AYD9-F1
#
_entry.id   AF-A0A3D4AYD9-F1
#
_cell.length_a   1.000
_cell.length_b   1.000
_cell.length_c   1.000
_cell.angle_alpha   90.00
_cell.angle_beta   90.00
_cell.angle_gamma   90.00
#
_symmetry.space_group_name_H-M   'P 1'
#
loop_
_entity.id
_entity.type
_entity.pdbx_description
1 polymer ?
#
loop_
_entity_poly.entity_id
_entity_poly.type
_entity_poly.pdbx_seq_one_letter_code
_entity_poly.pdbx_strand_id
1 'polypeptide(L)'
;AVQSALRGEKTGKVPISLDGLPEFEQTVLNHLARIPFGEVRPYAWLAREAGNPGAVRAVGTIMARNPVPFLLPCHRIIPSGGGVGNYGYGPEMKRTLLEREGVSPGDLEGWKRRHIRYIGSRTTGIYCYPTCRDARRISWENQVSFSSESDATAGGYRPCKHCRPL
;
A
#
# COMPACT_ATOMS: atom_id res chain seq x y z
N ALA A 1 -17.91 -12.75 4.89
CA ALA A 1 -16.64 -12.00 4.84
C ALA A 1 -16.10 -11.82 3.41
N VAL A 2 -15.83 -12.90 2.65
CA VAL A 2 -15.28 -12.80 1.27
C VAL A 2 -16.19 -11.97 0.35
N GLN A 3 -17.50 -12.21 0.38
CA GLN A 3 -18.47 -11.43 -0.41
C GLN A 3 -18.41 -9.92 -0.11
N SER A 4 -18.29 -9.55 1.16
CA SER A 4 -18.08 -8.14 1.57
C SER A 4 -16.76 -7.59 1.05
N ALA A 5 -15.66 -8.35 1.17
CA ALA A 5 -14.36 -7.94 0.63
C ALA A 5 -14.43 -7.69 -0.88
N LEU A 6 -15.08 -8.58 -1.63
CA LEU A 6 -15.26 -8.43 -3.07
C LEU A 6 -16.06 -7.17 -3.39
N ARG A 7 -17.11 -6.85 -2.62
CA ARG A 7 -17.89 -5.61 -2.79
C ARG A 7 -17.16 -4.34 -2.34
N GLY A 8 -15.95 -4.44 -1.79
CA GLY A 8 -15.25 -3.31 -1.17
C GLY A 8 -15.95 -2.82 0.10
N GLU A 9 -16.59 -3.71 0.83
CA GLU A 9 -17.07 -3.41 2.17
C GLU A 9 -15.95 -3.74 3.17
N LYS A 10 -15.89 -3.01 4.28
CA LYS A 10 -15.02 -3.39 5.40
C LYS A 10 -15.43 -4.78 5.88
N THR A 11 -14.47 -5.71 5.89
CA THR A 11 -14.66 -7.00 6.52
C THR A 11 -14.58 -6.82 8.03
N GLY A 12 -15.47 -7.50 8.77
CA GLY A 12 -15.30 -7.67 10.21
C GLY A 12 -14.00 -8.43 10.53
N LYS A 13 -13.63 -8.53 11.81
CA LYS A 13 -12.48 -9.34 12.23
C LYS A 13 -12.75 -10.81 11.90
N VAL A 14 -12.07 -11.34 10.89
CA VAL A 14 -12.08 -12.76 10.57
C VAL A 14 -10.78 -13.35 11.12
N PRO A 15 -10.82 -14.33 12.05
CA PRO A 15 -9.61 -15.00 12.48
C PRO A 15 -9.03 -15.80 11.30
N ILE A 16 -7.76 -15.54 10.99
CA ILE A 16 -7.00 -16.24 9.95
C ILE A 16 -5.79 -16.85 10.62
N SER A 17 -5.71 -18.18 10.68
CA SER A 17 -4.47 -18.87 11.04
C SER A 17 -3.57 -18.97 9.81
N LEU A 18 -2.29 -18.71 10.03
CA LEU A 18 -1.22 -18.83 9.04
C LEU A 18 -0.25 -19.96 9.42
N ASP A 19 -0.67 -20.84 10.33
CA ASP A 19 0.14 -21.95 10.82
C ASP A 19 0.52 -22.88 9.67
N GLY A 20 1.75 -23.40 9.70
CA GLY A 20 2.31 -24.26 8.65
C GLY A 20 2.94 -23.51 7.47
N LEU A 21 2.81 -22.17 7.40
CA LEU A 21 3.61 -21.36 6.46
C LEU A 21 5.01 -21.08 7.03
N PRO A 22 6.02 -20.83 6.17
CA PRO A 22 7.33 -20.36 6.64
C PRO A 22 7.21 -19.06 7.45
N GLU A 23 8.03 -18.91 8.50
CA GLU A 23 7.96 -17.78 9.44
C GLU A 23 8.02 -16.41 8.75
N PHE A 24 8.86 -16.28 7.72
CA PHE A 24 8.94 -15.06 6.92
C PHE A 24 7.63 -14.77 6.16
N GLU A 25 6.98 -15.79 5.59
CA GLU A 25 5.70 -15.62 4.90
C GLU A 25 4.59 -15.21 5.88
N GLN A 26 4.54 -15.85 7.05
CA GLN A 26 3.60 -15.46 8.11
C GLN A 26 3.80 -13.99 8.50
N THR A 27 5.05 -13.57 8.70
CA THR A 27 5.39 -12.18 9.05
C THR A 27 4.91 -11.21 7.95
N VAL A 28 5.23 -11.50 6.69
CA VAL A 28 4.78 -10.70 5.53
C VAL A 28 3.26 -10.58 5.49
N LEU A 29 2.53 -11.69 5.63
CA LEU A 29 1.07 -11.72 5.56
C LEU A 29 0.41 -11.02 6.77
N ASN A 30 1.04 -11.10 7.96
CA ASN A 30 0.60 -10.35 9.14
C ASN A 30 0.74 -8.83 8.95
N HIS A 31 1.81 -8.36 8.31
CA HIS A 31 1.95 -6.95 7.94
C HIS A 31 0.98 -6.54 6.82
N LEU A 32 0.73 -7.43 5.84
CA LEU A 32 -0.26 -7.21 4.78
C LEU A 32 -1.66 -6.98 5.36
N ALA A 33 -2.06 -7.78 6.34
CA ALA A 33 -3.37 -7.68 7.01
C ALA A 33 -3.59 -6.32 7.72
N ARG A 34 -2.52 -5.61 8.07
CA ARG A 34 -2.58 -4.31 8.76
C ARG A 34 -2.73 -3.12 7.81
N ILE A 35 -2.60 -3.31 6.50
CA ILE A 35 -2.77 -2.21 5.54
C ILE A 35 -4.25 -1.79 5.55
N PRO A 36 -4.58 -0.53 5.89
CA PRO A 36 -5.97 -0.13 6.03
C PRO A 36 -6.73 -0.18 4.71
N PHE A 37 -8.05 -0.33 4.83
CA PHE A 37 -8.97 -0.20 3.70
C PHE A 37 -8.81 1.17 3.01
N GLY A 38 -8.73 1.15 1.68
CA GLY A 38 -8.55 2.37 0.88
C GLY A 38 -7.14 2.95 0.95
N GLU A 39 -6.15 2.16 1.37
CA GLU A 39 -4.73 2.52 1.35
C GLU A 39 -3.91 1.47 0.60
N VAL A 40 -2.83 1.90 -0.05
CA VAL A 40 -1.88 1.02 -0.74
C VAL A 40 -0.46 1.20 -0.21
N ARG A 41 0.37 0.17 -0.33
CA ARG A 41 1.79 0.21 0.02
C ARG A 41 2.65 -0.48 -1.05
N PRO A 42 3.91 -0.06 -1.23
CA PRO A 42 4.76 -0.74 -2.19
C PRO A 42 5.25 -2.10 -1.68
N TYR A 43 5.65 -2.99 -2.58
CA TYR A 43 6.30 -4.27 -2.21
C TYR A 43 7.51 -4.06 -1.29
N ALA A 44 8.31 -3.03 -1.57
CA ALA A 44 9.46 -2.67 -0.74
C ALA A 44 9.08 -2.31 0.69
N TRP A 45 7.90 -1.69 0.89
CA TRP A 45 7.42 -1.35 2.22
C TRP A 45 7.14 -2.62 3.00
N LEU A 46 6.45 -3.58 2.37
CA LEU A 46 6.12 -4.83 3.04
C LEU A 46 7.38 -5.66 3.36
N ALA A 47 8.39 -5.63 2.49
CA ALA A 47 9.68 -6.26 2.74
C ALA A 47 10.41 -5.64 3.95
N ARG A 48 10.47 -4.31 4.05
CA ARG A 48 11.05 -3.61 5.22
C ARG A 48 10.28 -3.95 6.49
N GLU A 49 8.96 -3.88 6.43
CA GLU A 49 8.11 -4.14 7.58
C GLU A 49 8.26 -5.58 8.10
N ALA A 50 8.49 -6.54 7.20
CA ALA A 50 8.80 -7.92 7.55
C ALA A 50 10.27 -8.13 7.99
N GLY A 51 11.05 -7.07 8.20
CA GLY A 51 12.42 -7.15 8.71
C GLY A 51 13.49 -7.49 7.66
N ASN A 52 13.14 -7.62 6.38
CA ASN A 52 14.10 -7.91 5.31
C ASN A 52 13.86 -7.01 4.08
N PRO A 53 14.44 -5.79 4.06
CA PRO A 53 14.29 -4.85 2.94
C PRO A 53 14.74 -5.41 1.58
N GLY A 54 15.68 -6.36 1.56
CA GLY A 54 16.17 -7.01 0.35
C GLY A 54 15.21 -8.04 -0.27
N ALA A 55 14.19 -8.48 0.46
CA ALA A 55 13.30 -9.58 0.09
C ALA A 55 12.12 -9.17 -0.83
N VAL A 56 12.21 -8.05 -1.56
CA VAL A 56 11.12 -7.51 -2.40
C VAL A 56 10.57 -8.55 -3.39
N ARG A 57 11.45 -9.34 -4.03
CA ARG A 57 11.03 -10.40 -4.97
C ARG A 57 10.28 -11.53 -4.26
N ALA A 58 10.77 -11.96 -3.11
CA ALA A 58 10.11 -12.99 -2.30
C ALA A 58 8.72 -12.54 -1.84
N VAL A 59 8.58 -11.28 -1.42
CA VAL A 59 7.27 -10.68 -1.11
C VAL A 59 6.34 -10.74 -2.33
N GLY A 60 6.84 -10.45 -3.53
CA GLY A 60 6.07 -10.61 -4.77
C GLY A 60 5.51 -12.03 -4.96
N THR A 61 6.35 -13.05 -4.73
CA THR A 61 5.93 -14.46 -4.79
C THR A 61 4.88 -14.78 -3.73
N ILE A 62 5.05 -14.30 -2.49
CA ILE A 62 4.07 -14.49 -1.40
C ILE A 62 2.73 -13.83 -1.75
N MET A 63 2.74 -12.62 -2.32
CA MET A 63 1.51 -11.94 -2.76
C MET A 63 0.79 -12.72 -3.87
N ALA A 64 1.54 -13.31 -4.80
CA ALA A 64 1.00 -14.15 -5.88
C ALA A 64 0.42 -15.48 -5.37
N ARG A 65 0.95 -16.01 -4.26
CA ARG A 65 0.52 -17.26 -3.62
C ARG A 65 -0.28 -17.03 -2.34
N ASN A 66 -0.91 -15.86 -2.20
CA ASN A 66 -1.66 -15.51 -1.00
C ASN A 66 -2.70 -16.61 -0.68
N PRO A 67 -2.63 -17.26 0.50
CA PRO A 67 -3.49 -18.40 0.84
C PRO A 67 -4.95 -18.00 1.07
N VAL A 68 -5.21 -16.73 1.39
CA VAL A 68 -6.56 -16.23 1.71
C VAL A 68 -6.81 -14.91 0.96
N PRO A 69 -6.89 -14.96 -0.38
CA PRO A 69 -7.11 -13.76 -1.20
C PRO A 69 -8.37 -13.00 -0.76
N PHE A 70 -8.40 -11.70 -1.03
CA PHE A 70 -9.48 -10.76 -0.66
C PHE A 70 -9.62 -10.47 0.84
N LEU A 71 -9.39 -11.46 1.72
CA LEU A 71 -9.33 -11.23 3.17
C LEU A 71 -7.94 -10.73 3.59
N LEU A 72 -6.88 -11.36 3.07
CA LEU A 72 -5.53 -10.79 3.08
C LEU A 72 -5.38 -9.92 1.84
N PRO A 73 -5.29 -8.59 1.99
CA PRO A 73 -5.54 -7.64 0.90
C PRO A 73 -4.33 -7.45 -0.03
N CYS A 74 -3.86 -8.52 -0.69
CA CYS A 74 -2.70 -8.46 -1.59
C CYS A 74 -2.89 -7.50 -2.78
N HIS A 75 -4.13 -7.15 -3.14
CA HIS A 75 -4.43 -6.11 -4.13
C HIS A 75 -4.01 -4.70 -3.68
N ARG A 76 -3.79 -4.46 -2.37
CA ARG A 76 -3.28 -3.19 -1.84
C ARG A 76 -1.76 -3.03 -1.98
N ILE A 77 -1.04 -4.05 -2.46
CA ILE A 77 0.40 -3.97 -2.71
C ILE A 77 0.67 -3.54 -4.15
N ILE A 78 1.46 -2.49 -4.34
CA ILE A 78 1.76 -1.90 -5.65
C ILE A 78 3.28 -1.82 -5.90
N PRO A 79 3.73 -1.56 -7.14
CA PRO A 79 5.15 -1.26 -7.39
C PRO A 79 5.60 0.01 -6.66
N SER A 80 6.87 0.05 -6.21
CA SER A 80 7.47 1.28 -5.65
C SER A 80 7.47 2.44 -6.66
N GLY A 81 7.55 2.10 -7.95
CA GLY A 81 7.39 3.04 -9.05
C GLY A 81 5.94 3.50 -9.29
N GLY A 82 5.00 3.21 -8.40
CA GLY A 82 3.60 3.56 -8.54
C GLY A 82 2.85 2.71 -9.58
N GLY A 83 1.64 3.15 -9.91
CA GLY A 83 0.72 2.42 -10.77
C GLY A 83 0.10 1.20 -10.09
N VAL A 84 -0.81 0.53 -10.80
CA VAL A 84 -1.53 -0.63 -10.28
C VAL A 84 -0.61 -1.86 -10.22
N GLY A 85 0.22 -2.05 -11.24
CA GLY A 85 1.06 -3.24 -11.39
C GLY A 85 0.26 -4.53 -11.61
N ASN A 86 0.94 -5.66 -11.53
CA ASN A 86 0.35 -6.99 -11.76
C ASN A 86 -0.42 -7.51 -10.54
N TYR A 87 -1.23 -8.54 -10.77
CA TYR A 87 -2.02 -9.22 -9.76
C TYR A 87 -2.29 -10.68 -10.14
N GLY A 88 -2.31 -11.58 -9.16
CA GLY A 88 -2.53 -13.02 -9.40
C GLY A 88 -3.88 -13.35 -10.05
N TYR A 89 -4.90 -12.49 -9.85
CA TYR A 89 -6.23 -12.63 -10.45
C TYR A 89 -6.45 -11.68 -11.64
N GLY A 90 -5.37 -11.16 -12.23
CA GLY A 90 -5.43 -10.22 -13.35
C GLY A 90 -5.53 -8.75 -12.91
N PRO A 91 -4.98 -7.81 -13.72
CA PRO A 91 -4.92 -6.41 -13.35
C PRO A 91 -6.29 -5.72 -13.29
N GLU A 92 -7.29 -6.20 -14.04
CA GLU A 92 -8.67 -5.72 -14.03
C GLU A 92 -9.32 -5.96 -12.67
N MET A 93 -9.19 -7.18 -12.12
CA MET A 93 -9.67 -7.51 -10.78
C MET A 93 -9.05 -6.58 -9.73
N LYS A 94 -7.74 -6.33 -9.83
CA LYS A 94 -7.04 -5.41 -8.91
C LYS A 94 -7.57 -3.99 -9.02
N ARG A 95 -7.81 -3.48 -10.23
CA ARG A 95 -8.40 -2.15 -10.47
C ARG A 95 -9.78 -2.06 -9.82
N THR A 96 -10.66 -3.02 -10.09
CA THR A 96 -12.01 -3.06 -9.52
C THR A 96 -11.98 -3.10 -7.99
N LEU A 97 -11.12 -3.92 -7.38
CA LEU A 97 -10.99 -3.98 -5.93
C LEU A 97 -10.52 -2.63 -5.37
N LEU A 98 -9.48 -2.03 -5.95
CA LEU A 98 -8.98 -0.71 -5.52
C LEU A 98 -10.05 0.38 -5.65
N GLU A 99 -10.78 0.43 -6.76
CA GLU A 99 -11.87 1.38 -6.99
C GLU A 99 -12.97 1.25 -5.94
N ARG A 100 -13.38 0.02 -5.63
CA ARG A 100 -14.36 -0.25 -4.58
C ARG A 100 -13.86 0.18 -3.19
N GLU A 101 -12.55 0.24 -2.98
CA GLU A 101 -11.97 0.80 -1.76
C GLU A 101 -11.78 2.33 -1.77
N GLY A 102 -12.16 2.98 -2.86
CA GLY A 102 -11.98 4.43 -3.04
C GLY A 102 -10.55 4.82 -3.44
N VAL A 103 -9.76 3.89 -3.99
CA VAL A 103 -8.44 4.16 -4.57
C VAL A 103 -8.57 4.16 -6.09
N SER A 104 -8.48 5.34 -6.69
CA SER A 104 -8.53 5.53 -8.15
C SER A 104 -7.31 4.92 -8.84
N PRO A 105 -7.47 3.92 -9.73
CA PRO A 105 -6.39 3.41 -10.56
C PRO A 105 -5.81 4.49 -11.48
N GLY A 106 -6.66 5.42 -11.94
CA GLY A 106 -6.23 6.57 -12.74
C GLY A 106 -5.24 7.46 -11.99
N ASP A 107 -5.46 7.69 -10.69
CA ASP A 107 -4.56 8.47 -9.85
C ASP A 107 -3.23 7.74 -9.64
N LEU A 108 -3.26 6.42 -9.40
CA LEU A 108 -2.04 5.61 -9.26
C LEU A 108 -1.16 5.68 -10.52
N GLU A 109 -1.77 5.60 -11.70
CA GLU A 109 -1.06 5.75 -12.97
C GLU A 109 -0.61 7.20 -13.21
N GLY A 110 -1.42 8.19 -12.81
CA GLY A 110 -1.08 9.61 -12.89
C GLY A 110 0.13 9.97 -12.03
N TRP A 111 0.16 9.54 -10.78
CA TRP A 111 1.30 9.72 -9.88
C TRP A 111 2.54 9.01 -10.41
N LYS A 112 2.40 7.79 -10.96
CA LYS A 112 3.50 7.10 -11.62
C LYS A 112 4.11 7.92 -12.76
N ARG A 113 3.29 8.43 -13.69
CA ARG A 113 3.77 9.24 -14.83
C ARG A 113 4.46 10.52 -14.38
N ARG A 114 3.96 11.15 -13.32
CA ARG A 114 4.51 12.38 -12.74
C ARG A 114 5.65 12.15 -11.75
N HIS A 115 6.08 10.91 -11.57
CA HIS A 115 7.09 10.52 -10.58
C HIS A 115 6.75 10.94 -9.15
N ILE A 116 5.46 11.01 -8.81
CA ILE A 116 4.99 11.32 -7.46
C ILE A 116 4.98 10.01 -6.66
N ARG A 117 5.75 9.99 -5.56
CA ARG A 117 5.82 8.87 -4.62
C ARG A 117 5.21 9.21 -3.28
N TYR A 118 5.32 10.47 -2.90
CA TYR A 118 4.85 10.96 -1.61
C TYR A 118 4.10 12.27 -1.76
N ILE A 119 3.19 12.52 -0.82
CA ILE A 119 2.51 13.79 -0.62
C ILE A 119 2.84 14.28 0.78
N GLY A 120 3.30 15.52 0.90
CA GLY A 120 3.53 16.19 2.18
C GLY A 120 2.65 17.39 2.42
N SER A 121 2.56 17.78 3.68
CA SER A 121 1.77 18.91 4.17
C SER A 121 2.69 20.07 4.54
N ARG A 122 2.52 21.22 3.88
CA ARG A 122 3.26 22.47 4.17
C ARG A 122 3.09 22.92 5.62
N THR A 123 1.93 22.64 6.22
CA THR A 123 1.59 23.06 7.59
C THR A 123 2.25 22.20 8.66
N THR A 124 2.38 20.89 8.44
CA THR A 124 2.89 19.95 9.45
C THR A 124 4.34 19.53 9.23
N GLY A 125 4.86 19.71 8.02
CA GLY A 125 6.17 19.21 7.60
C GLY A 125 6.23 17.68 7.58
N ILE A 126 5.11 16.99 7.33
CA ILE A 126 5.02 15.53 7.27
C ILE A 126 4.77 15.08 5.85
N TYR A 127 5.48 14.06 5.36
CA TYR A 127 5.20 13.38 4.08
C TYR A 127 4.67 11.95 4.28
N CYS A 128 3.83 11.53 3.34
CA CYS A 128 3.03 10.32 3.40
C CYS A 128 3.00 9.62 2.03
N TYR A 129 2.61 8.34 1.99
CA TYR A 129 2.10 7.75 0.75
C TYR A 129 0.80 8.45 0.33
N PRO A 130 0.53 8.62 -0.98
CA PRO A 130 -0.62 9.40 -1.47
C PRO A 130 -1.99 8.93 -0.95
N THR A 131 -2.16 7.62 -0.73
CA THR A 131 -3.41 7.05 -0.22
C THR A 131 -3.52 7.01 1.30
N CYS A 132 -2.49 7.44 2.03
CA CYS A 132 -2.53 7.51 3.48
C CYS A 132 -3.70 8.36 3.96
N ARG A 133 -4.38 7.93 5.04
CA ARG A 133 -5.44 8.71 5.69
C ARG A 133 -5.06 10.16 6.02
N ASP A 134 -3.79 10.42 6.36
CA ASP A 134 -3.34 11.78 6.67
C ASP A 134 -3.10 12.59 5.40
N ALA A 135 -2.53 11.97 4.35
CA ALA A 135 -2.33 12.60 3.06
C ALA A 135 -3.66 13.08 2.45
N ARG A 136 -4.70 12.24 2.53
CA ARG A 136 -6.04 12.54 2.00
C ARG A 136 -6.75 13.69 2.72
N ARG A 137 -6.27 14.12 3.88
CA ARG A 137 -6.83 15.24 4.66
C ARG A 137 -6.10 16.56 4.40
N ILE A 138 -4.99 16.54 3.67
CA ILE A 138 -4.24 17.75 3.35
C ILE A 138 -5.03 18.51 2.29
N SER A 139 -5.35 19.77 2.55
CA SER A 139 -5.99 20.63 1.55
C SER A 139 -5.05 20.86 0.36
N TRP A 140 -5.60 21.00 -0.84
CA TRP A 140 -4.83 21.00 -2.08
C TRP A 140 -3.76 22.12 -2.11
N GLU A 141 -4.05 23.28 -1.52
CA GLU A 141 -3.13 24.41 -1.39
C GLU A 141 -1.94 24.12 -0.46
N ASN A 142 -2.09 23.18 0.47
CA ASN A 142 -1.06 22.75 1.41
C ASN A 142 -0.32 21.47 0.99
N GLN A 143 -0.67 20.88 -0.16
CA GLN A 143 0.00 19.68 -0.66
C GLN A 143 1.30 19.98 -1.41
N VAL A 144 2.35 19.24 -1.08
CA VAL A 144 3.61 19.15 -1.83
C VAL A 144 3.80 17.73 -2.28
N SER A 145 4.29 17.51 -3.50
CA SER A 145 4.59 16.18 -4.02
C SER A 145 6.09 15.94 -4.03
N PHE A 146 6.52 14.73 -3.69
CA PHE A 146 7.93 14.32 -3.72
C PHE A 146 8.12 13.06 -4.54
N SER A 147 9.30 12.95 -5.15
CA SER A 147 9.70 11.84 -6.01
C SER A 147 10.49 10.75 -5.28
N SER A 148 11.03 11.06 -4.11
CA SER A 148 11.78 10.12 -3.26
C SER A 148 11.78 10.58 -1.79
N GLU A 149 12.25 9.72 -0.89
CA GLU A 149 12.49 10.09 0.52
C GLU A 149 13.55 11.19 0.65
N SER A 150 14.64 11.06 -0.11
CA SER A 150 15.74 12.03 -0.11
C SER A 150 15.24 13.43 -0.48
N ASP A 151 14.40 13.51 -1.52
CA ASP A 151 13.74 14.74 -1.96
C ASP A 151 12.87 15.36 -0.86
N ALA A 152 12.02 14.55 -0.20
CA ALA A 152 11.20 15.02 0.91
C ALA A 152 12.04 15.49 2.12
N THR A 153 13.07 14.73 2.48
CA THR A 153 13.92 15.01 3.65
C THR A 153 14.79 16.24 3.43
N ALA A 154 15.36 16.41 2.23
CA ALA A 154 16.10 17.61 1.85
C ALA A 154 15.20 18.85 1.88
N GLY A 155 13.90 18.70 1.58
CA GLY A 155 12.88 19.73 1.75
C GLY A 155 12.44 20.00 3.20
N GLY A 156 13.03 19.30 4.19
CA GLY A 156 12.71 19.46 5.61
C GLY A 156 11.47 18.69 6.09
N TYR A 157 10.95 17.76 5.30
CA TYR A 157 9.78 16.96 5.66
C TYR A 157 10.18 15.69 6.41
N ARG A 158 9.34 15.29 7.37
CA ARG A 158 9.51 14.13 8.23
C ARG A 158 8.58 13.00 7.78
N PRO A 159 8.99 11.72 7.89
CA PRO A 159 8.12 10.61 7.52
C PRO A 159 6.90 10.51 8.43
N CYS A 160 5.74 10.24 7.85
CA CYS A 160 4.52 9.98 8.59
C CYS A 160 4.62 8.69 9.42
N LYS A 161 4.24 8.76 10.70
CA LYS A 161 4.24 7.61 11.61
C LYS A 161 3.12 6.61 11.34
N HIS A 162 2.05 7.00 10.63
CA HIS A 162 0.95 6.09 10.28
C HIS A 162 1.27 5.25 9.05
N CYS A 163 1.61 5.87 7.92
CA CYS A 163 1.92 5.12 6.71
C CYS A 163 3.36 4.64 6.63
N ARG A 164 4.26 5.22 7.44
CA ARG A 164 5.68 4.87 7.55
C ARG A 164 6.31 4.77 6.17
N PRO A 165 6.42 5.88 5.42
CA PRO A 165 7.01 5.84 4.09
C PRO A 165 8.47 5.36 4.15
N LEU A 166 8.96 4.94 2.99
CA LEU A 166 10.33 4.49 2.74
C LEU A 166 11.13 5.57 2.02
#